data_AF-A0A6P2CNR5-F1
#
_entry.id   AF-A0A6P2CNR5-F1
#
_cell.length_a   1.000
_cell.length_b   1.000
_cell.length_c   1.000
_cell.angle_alpha   90.00
_cell.angle_beta   90.00
_cell.angle_gamma   90.00
#
_symmetry.space_group_name_H-M   'P 1'
#
loop_
_entity.id
_entity.type
_entity.pdbx_description
1 polymer ?
#
loop_
_entity_poly.entity_id
_entity_poly.type
_entity_poly.pdbx_seq_one_letter_code
_entity_poly.pdbx_strand_id
1 'polypeptide(L)'
;MIKIKEAAVDSVQAARTMISRGANRLELSDRLDLGGITPDTKTIIDTLEVSNKIPVVIMVRPRGGNFEYNETEIHQMLDTIQIIADVGGEIVTFGAIVQDDLDFSTMMTLIEFAQTLNIQVVMHMAFDDIAIEKQQYAMNWLYNQGISRILTHGGAMDLAVTETLVHLQTLIRNAPAGMTILPGGGITKLNANTIANKLGVRELHGTQIV
;
A
#
# COMPACT_ATOMS: atom_id res chain seq x y z
N MET A 1 -21.53 -2.37 -4.03
CA MET A 1 -20.94 -1.10 -4.44
C MET A 1 -19.58 -0.95 -3.78
N ILE A 2 -18.58 -0.51 -4.54
CA ILE A 2 -17.23 -0.21 -4.03
C ILE A 2 -17.35 0.94 -3.03
N LYS A 3 -16.83 0.75 -1.82
CA LYS A 3 -16.82 1.76 -0.76
C LYS A 3 -15.59 2.64 -0.85
N ILE A 4 -14.42 2.06 -1.10
CA ILE A 4 -13.17 2.82 -1.24
C ILE A 4 -12.56 2.61 -2.61
N LYS A 5 -12.24 3.72 -3.26
CA LYS A 5 -11.41 3.82 -4.46
C LYS A 5 -10.16 4.58 -4.07
N GLU A 6 -9.12 3.83 -3.74
CA GLU A 6 -7.82 4.39 -3.41
C GLU A 6 -7.07 4.72 -4.71
N ALA A 7 -6.79 5.99 -4.94
CA ALA A 7 -6.08 6.43 -6.12
C ALA A 7 -4.59 6.59 -5.82
N ALA A 8 -3.74 5.86 -6.55
CA ALA A 8 -2.31 6.11 -6.58
C ALA A 8 -2.02 7.41 -7.33
N VAL A 9 -1.28 8.31 -6.69
CA VAL A 9 -0.96 9.65 -7.21
C VAL A 9 0.52 9.97 -6.96
N ASP A 10 1.10 10.75 -7.87
CA ASP A 10 2.52 11.14 -7.86
C ASP A 10 2.76 12.63 -7.57
N SER A 11 1.67 13.39 -7.42
CA SER A 11 1.73 14.85 -7.36
C SER A 11 0.48 15.44 -6.73
N VAL A 12 0.61 16.65 -6.18
CA VAL A 12 -0.51 17.44 -5.64
C VAL A 12 -1.59 17.67 -6.70
N GLN A 13 -1.20 17.86 -7.96
CA GLN A 13 -2.13 18.06 -9.06
C GLN A 13 -2.91 16.76 -9.39
N ALA A 14 -2.24 15.61 -9.39
CA ALA A 14 -2.90 14.32 -9.53
C ALA A 14 -3.86 14.05 -8.35
N ALA A 15 -3.45 14.34 -7.12
CA ALA A 15 -4.29 14.26 -5.93
C ALA A 15 -5.59 15.06 -6.08
N ARG A 16 -5.50 16.36 -6.41
CA ARG A 16 -6.69 17.21 -6.66
C ARG A 16 -7.59 16.63 -7.75
N THR A 17 -6.97 16.16 -8.83
CA THR A 17 -7.69 15.59 -9.97
C THR A 17 -8.49 14.34 -9.56
N MET A 18 -7.85 13.40 -8.86
CA MET A 18 -8.49 12.15 -8.44
C MET A 18 -9.59 12.38 -7.41
N ILE A 19 -9.38 13.30 -6.46
CA ILE A 19 -10.42 13.72 -5.51
C ILE A 19 -11.64 14.27 -6.25
N SER A 20 -11.44 15.19 -7.21
CA SER A 20 -12.55 15.77 -7.99
C SER A 20 -13.32 14.73 -8.82
N ARG A 21 -12.66 13.63 -9.20
CA ARG A 21 -13.26 12.50 -9.92
C ARG A 21 -13.93 11.48 -9.01
N GLY A 22 -13.84 11.65 -7.68
CA GLY A 22 -14.52 10.84 -6.68
C GLY A 22 -13.67 9.75 -6.04
N ALA A 23 -12.33 9.86 -6.08
CA ALA A 23 -11.48 9.06 -5.23
C ALA A 23 -11.69 9.50 -3.78
N ASN A 24 -11.72 8.55 -2.86
CA ASN A 24 -12.02 8.79 -1.44
C ASN A 24 -10.97 8.19 -0.50
N ARG A 25 -9.82 7.82 -1.07
CA ARG A 25 -8.54 7.64 -0.41
C ARG A 25 -7.44 7.87 -1.44
N LEU A 26 -6.29 8.36 -1.00
CA LEU A 26 -5.11 8.51 -1.84
C LEU A 26 -3.99 7.61 -1.33
N GLU A 27 -3.17 7.12 -2.25
CA GLU A 27 -1.81 6.67 -1.95
C GLU A 27 -0.84 7.61 -2.67
N LEU A 28 -0.05 8.37 -1.90
CA LEU A 28 0.93 9.31 -2.41
C LEU A 28 2.30 8.64 -2.47
N SER A 29 2.86 8.59 -3.67
CA SER A 29 4.23 8.17 -3.95
C SER A 29 4.93 9.23 -4.80
N ASP A 30 6.23 9.11 -5.01
CA ASP A 30 6.92 9.67 -6.18
C ASP A 30 7.31 8.52 -7.13
N ARG A 31 7.67 8.81 -8.38
CA ARG A 31 8.18 7.85 -9.37
C ARG A 31 7.35 6.56 -9.45
N LEU A 32 6.08 6.68 -9.82
CA LEU A 32 5.21 5.53 -10.07
C LEU A 32 5.76 4.58 -11.14
N ASP A 33 6.62 5.08 -12.04
CA ASP A 33 7.36 4.27 -13.01
C ASP A 33 8.36 3.29 -12.37
N LEU A 34 8.76 3.52 -11.12
CA LEU A 34 9.58 2.61 -10.30
C LEU A 34 8.73 1.77 -9.32
N GLY A 35 7.41 1.79 -9.48
CA GLY A 35 6.47 1.18 -8.53
C GLY A 35 6.22 2.02 -7.27
N GLY A 36 6.60 3.31 -7.29
CA GLY A 36 6.42 4.23 -6.17
C GLY A 36 7.62 4.24 -5.22
N ILE A 37 8.14 5.42 -4.90
CA ILE A 37 9.14 5.70 -3.86
C ILE A 37 8.65 6.80 -2.92
N THR A 38 9.37 7.05 -1.83
CA THR A 38 9.06 8.14 -0.90
C THR A 38 9.02 9.49 -1.62
N PRO A 39 7.90 10.24 -1.58
CA PRO A 39 7.81 11.60 -2.10
C PRO A 39 8.55 12.61 -1.24
N ASP A 40 8.93 13.76 -1.80
CA ASP A 40 9.54 14.83 -1.03
C ASP A 40 8.57 15.44 0.00
N THR A 41 9.11 15.99 1.08
CA THR A 41 8.33 16.54 2.20
C THR A 41 7.37 17.64 1.79
N LYS A 42 7.73 18.49 0.80
CA LYS A 42 6.84 19.56 0.35
C LYS A 42 5.63 18.99 -0.37
N THR A 43 5.84 17.98 -1.22
CA THR A 43 4.75 17.26 -1.90
C THR A 43 3.84 16.54 -0.90
N ILE A 44 4.39 15.99 0.19
CA ILE A 44 3.60 15.39 1.28
C ILE A 44 2.70 16.45 1.93
N ILE A 45 3.28 17.56 2.41
CA ILE A 45 2.55 18.65 3.07
C ILE A 45 1.42 19.17 2.18
N ASP A 46 1.74 19.48 0.92
CA ASP A 46 0.78 20.04 -0.02
C ASP A 46 -0.32 19.04 -0.35
N THR A 47 -0.01 17.75 -0.42
CA THR A 47 -1.03 16.71 -0.64
C THR A 47 -1.96 16.58 0.56
N LEU A 48 -1.42 16.61 1.78
CA LEU A 48 -2.21 16.56 3.01
C LEU A 48 -3.17 17.76 3.09
N GLU A 49 -2.70 18.97 2.77
CA GLU A 49 -3.54 20.18 2.76
C GLU A 49 -4.71 20.08 1.76
N VAL A 50 -4.47 19.54 0.56
CA VAL A 50 -5.50 19.49 -0.49
C VAL A 50 -6.45 18.30 -0.36
N SER A 51 -6.09 17.30 0.45
CA SER A 51 -6.86 16.08 0.65
C SER A 51 -8.23 16.34 1.28
N ASN A 52 -8.40 17.46 2.00
CA ASN A 52 -9.66 17.89 2.60
C ASN A 52 -10.40 16.77 3.34
N LYS A 53 -9.69 16.09 4.26
CA LYS A 53 -10.16 14.95 5.09
C LYS A 53 -10.26 13.59 4.38
N ILE A 54 -9.88 13.51 3.10
CA ILE A 54 -9.68 12.21 2.46
C ILE A 54 -8.39 11.60 3.02
N PRO A 55 -8.38 10.34 3.50
CA PRO A 55 -7.16 9.75 4.02
C PRO A 55 -6.07 9.64 2.95
N VAL A 56 -4.83 9.92 3.34
CA VAL A 56 -3.65 9.83 2.47
C VAL A 56 -2.71 8.79 3.05
N VAL A 57 -2.45 7.73 2.29
CA VAL A 57 -1.43 6.73 2.59
C VAL A 57 -0.14 7.21 1.94
N ILE A 58 0.94 7.38 2.70
CA ILE A 58 2.20 7.93 2.20
C ILE A 58 3.24 6.83 2.05
N MET A 59 3.84 6.73 0.87
CA MET A 59 4.89 5.74 0.58
C MET A 59 6.14 5.99 1.43
N VAL A 60 6.66 4.94 2.04
CA VAL A 60 7.95 4.90 2.72
C VAL A 60 8.79 3.83 2.03
N ARG A 61 9.52 4.23 1.00
CA ARG A 61 10.38 3.35 0.20
C ARG A 61 11.56 4.15 -0.36
N PRO A 62 12.79 3.94 0.11
CA PRO A 62 13.92 4.83 -0.17
C PRO A 62 14.41 4.76 -1.63
N ARG A 63 14.06 3.70 -2.36
CA ARG A 63 14.45 3.46 -3.76
C ARG A 63 13.50 2.49 -4.46
N GLY A 64 13.57 2.46 -5.79
CA GLY A 64 12.97 1.40 -6.60
C GLY A 64 13.75 0.08 -6.53
N GLY A 65 13.30 -0.93 -7.28
CA GLY A 65 13.91 -2.26 -7.33
C GLY A 65 13.38 -3.20 -6.24
N ASN A 66 14.26 -4.00 -5.64
CA ASN A 66 13.88 -5.00 -4.63
C ASN A 66 13.38 -4.37 -3.30
N PHE A 67 12.98 -5.22 -2.36
CA PHE A 67 12.52 -4.82 -1.02
C PHE A 67 13.45 -5.34 0.10
N GLU A 68 14.67 -5.73 -0.24
CA GLU A 68 15.70 -6.15 0.73
C GLU A 68 16.55 -4.92 1.06
N TYR A 69 16.40 -4.40 2.28
CA TYR A 69 17.02 -3.13 2.67
C TYR A 69 18.27 -3.35 3.52
N ASN A 70 19.30 -2.54 3.28
CA ASN A 70 20.45 -2.47 4.18
C ASN A 70 20.17 -1.54 5.37
N GLU A 71 21.04 -1.56 6.39
CA GLU A 71 20.89 -0.74 7.60
C GLU A 71 20.73 0.76 7.33
N THR A 72 21.45 1.30 6.33
CA THR A 72 21.35 2.72 5.98
C THR A 72 19.98 3.05 5.39
N GLU A 73 19.44 2.17 4.55
CA GLU A 73 18.11 2.30 3.97
C GLU A 73 17.02 2.18 5.03
N ILE A 74 17.18 1.27 6.01
CA ILE A 74 16.25 1.13 7.14
C ILE A 74 16.23 2.40 8.00
N HIS A 75 17.40 2.99 8.29
CA HIS A 75 17.46 4.28 9.00
C HIS A 75 16.78 5.40 8.21
N GLN A 76 16.96 5.47 6.89
CA GLN A 76 16.24 6.44 6.04
C GLN A 76 14.73 6.25 6.11
N MET A 77 14.25 5.02 6.17
CA MET A 77 12.81 4.73 6.33
C MET A 77 12.28 5.19 7.69
N LEU A 78 13.03 4.97 8.77
CA LEU A 78 12.67 5.47 10.10
C LEU A 78 12.61 7.01 10.14
N ASP A 79 13.63 7.68 9.61
CA ASP A 79 13.65 9.15 9.49
C ASP A 79 12.46 9.66 8.66
N THR A 80 12.12 8.96 7.57
CA THR A 80 10.97 9.28 6.73
C THR A 80 9.66 9.16 7.50
N ILE A 81 9.47 8.10 8.28
CA ILE A 81 8.26 7.90 9.11
C ILE A 81 8.14 9.03 10.13
N GLN A 82 9.24 9.44 10.77
CA GLN A 82 9.26 10.58 11.70
C GLN A 82 8.85 11.87 11.00
N ILE A 83 9.43 12.18 9.83
CA ILE A 83 9.09 13.36 9.05
C ILE A 83 7.61 13.36 8.68
N ILE A 84 7.06 12.22 8.26
CA ILE A 84 5.64 12.07 7.93
C ILE A 84 4.78 12.37 9.16
N ALA A 85 5.14 11.85 10.34
CA ALA A 85 4.44 12.16 11.58
C ALA A 85 4.47 13.67 11.91
N ASP A 86 5.63 14.29 11.80
CA ASP A 86 5.86 15.70 12.14
C ASP A 86 5.03 16.65 11.26
N VAL A 87 4.76 16.27 10.00
CA VAL A 87 3.93 17.04 9.08
C VAL A 87 2.44 16.65 9.11
N GLY A 88 2.04 15.77 10.04
CA GLY A 88 0.65 15.40 10.27
C GLY A 88 0.12 14.25 9.40
N GLY A 89 1.00 13.44 8.80
CA GLY A 89 0.61 12.21 8.13
C GLY A 89 0.21 11.12 9.14
N GLU A 90 -0.87 10.40 8.84
CA GLU A 90 -1.47 9.43 9.76
C GLU A 90 -1.34 7.98 9.28
N ILE A 91 -1.05 7.78 7.99
CA ILE A 91 -1.02 6.45 7.36
C ILE A 91 0.20 6.37 6.44
N VAL A 92 1.02 5.35 6.64
CA VAL A 92 2.17 5.03 5.79
C VAL A 92 2.03 3.66 5.15
N THR A 93 2.75 3.45 4.05
CA THR A 93 2.86 2.13 3.43
C THR A 93 4.30 1.77 3.12
N PHE A 94 4.67 0.54 3.45
CA PHE A 94 6.00 -0.04 3.21
C PHE A 94 5.91 -1.57 3.28
N GLY A 95 7.01 -2.23 2.95
CA GLY A 95 7.17 -3.67 3.05
C GLY A 95 8.63 -4.06 2.79
N ALA A 96 9.18 -4.93 3.63
CA ALA A 96 10.55 -5.42 3.53
C ALA A 96 10.54 -6.94 3.33
N ILE A 97 11.28 -7.41 2.33
CA ILE A 97 11.33 -8.82 1.90
C ILE A 97 12.80 -9.25 1.87
N VAL A 98 13.07 -10.46 2.33
CA VAL A 98 14.38 -11.11 2.26
C VAL A 98 14.20 -12.56 1.85
N GLN A 99 14.93 -13.01 0.82
CA GLN A 99 14.88 -14.41 0.34
C GLN A 99 13.45 -14.92 0.07
N ASP A 100 12.67 -14.14 -0.68
CA ASP A 100 11.27 -14.43 -1.04
C ASP A 100 10.35 -14.65 0.19
N ASP A 101 10.69 -14.07 1.34
CA ASP A 101 9.87 -14.07 2.56
C ASP A 101 9.79 -12.66 3.15
N LEU A 102 8.83 -12.43 4.03
CA LEU A 102 8.75 -11.20 4.81
C LEU A 102 10.02 -11.06 5.67
N ASP A 103 10.69 -9.92 5.61
CA ASP A 103 11.75 -9.59 6.56
C ASP A 103 11.10 -9.20 7.89
N PHE A 104 10.84 -10.19 8.73
CA PHE A 104 10.19 -10.02 10.03
C PHE A 104 10.94 -9.03 10.94
N SER A 105 12.27 -8.98 10.87
CA SER A 105 13.09 -8.11 11.73
C SER A 105 12.94 -6.65 11.32
N THR A 106 13.10 -6.37 10.01
CA THR A 106 12.94 -5.02 9.47
C THR A 106 11.50 -4.55 9.60
N MET A 107 10.54 -5.41 9.28
CA MET A 107 9.11 -5.08 9.43
C MET A 107 8.76 -4.78 10.88
N MET A 108 9.21 -5.58 11.85
CA MET A 108 8.94 -5.32 13.27
C MET A 108 9.48 -3.94 13.69
N THR A 109 10.73 -3.65 13.34
CA THR A 109 11.39 -2.37 13.66
C THR A 109 10.59 -1.18 13.14
N LEU A 110 10.17 -1.21 11.87
CA LEU A 110 9.42 -0.11 11.25
C LEU A 110 7.99 0.01 11.81
N ILE A 111 7.31 -1.13 12.07
CA ILE A 111 5.95 -1.15 12.61
C ILE A 111 5.95 -0.60 14.04
N GLU A 112 6.82 -1.09 14.92
CA GLU A 112 6.89 -0.63 16.30
C GLU A 112 7.19 0.87 16.36
N PHE A 113 8.11 1.35 15.53
CA PHE A 113 8.40 2.79 15.45
C PHE A 113 7.19 3.61 15.01
N ALA A 114 6.51 3.21 13.93
CA ALA A 114 5.28 3.87 13.47
C ALA A 114 4.19 3.88 14.55
N GLN A 115 4.05 2.81 15.32
CA GLN A 115 3.11 2.73 16.45
C GLN A 115 3.44 3.72 17.56
N THR A 116 4.72 3.98 17.86
CA THR A 116 5.10 5.01 18.85
C THR A 116 4.64 6.41 18.46
N LEU A 117 4.46 6.64 17.16
CA LEU A 117 4.00 7.90 16.57
C LEU A 117 2.49 7.90 16.28
N ASN A 118 1.76 6.84 16.64
CA ASN A 118 0.34 6.62 16.31
C ASN A 118 0.04 6.63 14.80
N ILE A 119 1.01 6.21 13.97
CA ILE A 119 0.85 6.05 12.53
C ILE A 119 0.30 4.66 12.20
N GLN A 120 -0.70 4.61 11.32
CA GLN A 120 -1.21 3.35 10.77
C GLN A 120 -0.31 2.85 9.64
N VAL A 121 -0.08 1.54 9.58
CA VAL A 121 0.76 0.92 8.55
C VAL A 121 -0.09 0.06 7.61
N VAL A 122 0.20 0.17 6.32
CA VAL A 122 -0.32 -0.68 5.23
C VAL A 122 0.84 -1.45 4.59
N MET A 123 0.71 -2.76 4.42
CA MET A 123 1.67 -3.55 3.64
C MET A 123 1.43 -3.29 2.15
N HIS A 124 2.42 -2.76 1.43
CA HIS A 124 2.31 -2.53 -0.02
C HIS A 124 2.59 -3.79 -0.86
N MET A 125 2.65 -3.64 -2.19
CA MET A 125 2.82 -4.73 -3.17
C MET A 125 4.11 -5.56 -3.03
N ALA A 126 5.06 -5.23 -2.17
CA ALA A 126 6.11 -6.19 -1.80
C ALA A 126 5.57 -7.52 -1.26
N PHE A 127 4.31 -7.55 -0.81
CA PHE A 127 3.65 -8.80 -0.46
C PHE A 127 3.61 -9.80 -1.64
N ASP A 128 3.53 -9.30 -2.88
CA ASP A 128 3.51 -10.14 -4.09
C ASP A 128 4.88 -10.81 -4.36
N ASP A 129 5.97 -10.29 -3.79
CA ASP A 129 7.33 -10.87 -3.88
C ASP A 129 7.58 -11.97 -2.84
N ILE A 130 6.65 -12.18 -1.89
CA ILE A 130 6.69 -13.31 -0.95
C ILE A 130 6.27 -14.57 -1.69
N ALA A 131 7.05 -15.65 -1.55
CA ALA A 131 6.70 -16.96 -2.09
C ALA A 131 5.29 -17.39 -1.64
N ILE A 132 4.48 -17.89 -2.57
CA ILE A 132 3.04 -18.15 -2.36
C ILE A 132 2.77 -19.01 -1.12
N GLU A 133 3.60 -20.03 -0.87
CA GLU A 133 3.48 -20.92 0.28
C GLU A 133 3.77 -20.24 1.64
N LYS A 134 4.47 -19.10 1.64
CA LYS A 134 4.81 -18.31 2.83
C LYS A 134 3.83 -17.17 3.10
N GLN A 135 3.09 -16.71 2.07
CA GLN A 135 2.17 -15.57 2.16
C GLN A 135 1.12 -15.70 3.27
N GLN A 136 0.59 -16.91 3.52
CA GLN A 136 -0.38 -17.12 4.60
C GLN A 136 0.21 -16.84 5.99
N TYR A 137 1.45 -17.27 6.21
CA TYR A 137 2.14 -17.04 7.48
C TYR A 137 2.47 -15.56 7.64
N ALA A 138 3.00 -14.92 6.59
CA ALA A 138 3.27 -13.48 6.56
C ALA A 138 2.00 -12.66 6.86
N MET A 139 0.88 -12.98 6.20
CA MET A 139 -0.41 -12.32 6.42
C MET A 139 -0.89 -12.43 7.89
N ASN A 140 -0.83 -13.62 8.48
CA ASN A 140 -1.19 -13.81 9.88
C ASN A 140 -0.26 -13.06 10.83
N TRP A 141 1.04 -13.03 10.54
CA TRP A 141 2.01 -12.28 11.33
C TRP A 141 1.75 -10.77 11.25
N LEU A 142 1.56 -10.22 10.04
CA LEU A 142 1.25 -8.81 9.81
C LEU A 142 -0.01 -8.39 10.60
N TYR A 143 -1.07 -9.23 10.56
CA TYR A 143 -2.28 -9.01 11.33
C TYR A 143 -2.01 -8.95 12.85
N ASN A 144 -1.18 -9.86 13.38
CA ASN A 144 -0.80 -9.88 14.80
C ASN A 144 0.04 -8.66 15.21
N GLN A 145 0.76 -8.03 14.26
CA GLN A 145 1.44 -6.75 14.48
C GLN A 145 0.53 -5.52 14.33
N GLY A 146 -0.78 -5.71 14.17
CA GLY A 146 -1.75 -4.62 14.06
C GLY A 146 -1.88 -4.03 12.66
N ILE A 147 -1.27 -4.63 11.64
CA ILE A 147 -1.50 -4.23 10.25
C ILE A 147 -2.89 -4.71 9.82
N SER A 148 -3.72 -3.79 9.36
CA SER A 148 -5.11 -4.06 8.98
C SER A 148 -5.33 -4.11 7.47
N ARG A 149 -4.32 -3.80 6.65
CA ARG A 149 -4.45 -3.77 5.19
C ARG A 149 -3.20 -4.26 4.46
N ILE A 150 -3.41 -5.10 3.44
CA ILE A 150 -2.39 -5.56 2.50
C ILE A 150 -2.84 -5.18 1.08
N LEU A 151 -2.03 -4.36 0.40
CA LEU A 151 -2.15 -4.09 -1.03
C LEU A 151 -1.41 -5.18 -1.81
N THR A 152 -2.10 -5.82 -2.75
CA THR A 152 -1.57 -6.96 -3.51
C THR A 152 -2.19 -7.02 -4.89
N HIS A 153 -1.38 -7.37 -5.88
CA HIS A 153 -1.82 -7.77 -7.21
C HIS A 153 -2.32 -9.22 -7.26
N GLY A 154 -1.88 -10.05 -6.31
CA GLY A 154 -2.17 -11.47 -6.23
C GLY A 154 -1.23 -12.31 -7.09
N GLY A 155 -0.05 -11.79 -7.40
CA GLY A 155 0.93 -12.43 -8.29
C GLY A 155 1.86 -11.41 -8.92
N ALA A 156 2.66 -11.85 -9.88
CA ALA A 156 3.62 -11.00 -10.57
C ALA A 156 2.93 -9.86 -11.35
N MET A 157 3.51 -8.66 -11.27
CA MET A 157 2.94 -7.42 -11.85
C MET A 157 2.91 -7.37 -13.39
N ASP A 158 3.57 -8.29 -14.07
CA ASP A 158 3.53 -8.45 -15.52
C ASP A 158 2.29 -9.23 -16.01
N LEU A 159 1.59 -9.91 -15.10
CA LEU A 159 0.31 -10.55 -15.38
C LEU A 159 -0.83 -9.54 -15.42
N ALA A 160 -1.88 -9.86 -16.18
CA ALA A 160 -3.12 -9.10 -16.06
C ALA A 160 -3.82 -9.44 -14.73
N VAL A 161 -4.43 -8.45 -14.08
CA VAL A 161 -5.20 -8.67 -12.84
C VAL A 161 -6.31 -9.72 -12.96
N THR A 162 -6.78 -9.99 -14.17
CA THR A 162 -7.75 -11.05 -14.45
C THR A 162 -7.19 -12.46 -14.25
N GLU A 163 -5.88 -12.62 -14.39
CA GLU A 163 -5.14 -13.88 -14.24
C GLU A 163 -4.82 -14.18 -12.78
N THR A 164 -4.73 -13.15 -11.93
CA THR A 164 -4.43 -13.29 -10.48
C THR A 164 -5.68 -13.44 -9.60
N LEU A 165 -6.89 -13.34 -10.15
CA LEU A 165 -8.14 -13.35 -9.39
C LEU A 165 -8.32 -14.59 -8.51
N VAL A 166 -7.87 -15.77 -8.96
CA VAL A 166 -7.99 -17.02 -8.18
C VAL A 166 -7.13 -16.96 -6.93
N HIS A 167 -5.93 -16.40 -7.03
CA HIS A 167 -5.03 -16.22 -5.89
C HIS A 167 -5.56 -15.14 -4.94
N LEU A 168 -6.02 -14.01 -5.47
CA LEU A 168 -6.70 -12.97 -4.67
C LEU A 168 -7.88 -13.54 -3.89
N GLN A 169 -8.72 -14.40 -4.50
CA GLN A 169 -9.82 -15.06 -3.79
C GLN A 169 -9.35 -15.96 -2.65
N THR A 170 -8.19 -16.61 -2.80
CA THR A 170 -7.57 -17.43 -1.75
C THR A 170 -7.10 -16.55 -0.59
N LEU A 171 -6.38 -15.46 -0.89
CA LEU A 171 -5.92 -14.49 0.10
C LEU A 171 -7.10 -13.88 0.88
N ILE A 172 -8.14 -13.43 0.17
CA ILE A 172 -9.35 -12.86 0.79
C ILE A 172 -10.05 -13.87 1.70
N ARG A 173 -10.16 -15.13 1.29
CA ARG A 173 -10.83 -16.17 2.07
C ARG A 173 -10.07 -16.50 3.35
N ASN A 174 -8.75 -16.47 3.29
CA ASN A 174 -7.90 -16.87 4.41
C ASN A 174 -7.41 -15.69 5.26
N ALA A 175 -7.78 -14.45 4.90
CA ALA A 175 -7.45 -13.26 5.67
C ALA A 175 -8.12 -13.31 7.05
N PRO A 176 -7.38 -12.98 8.13
CA PRO A 176 -7.98 -12.82 9.46
C PRO A 176 -9.14 -11.83 9.46
N ALA A 177 -10.14 -12.07 10.31
CA ALA A 177 -11.29 -11.16 10.42
C ALA A 177 -10.82 -9.76 10.83
N GLY A 178 -11.14 -8.75 10.02
CA GLY A 178 -10.70 -7.37 10.21
C GLY A 178 -9.49 -6.97 9.36
N MET A 179 -8.78 -7.92 8.76
CA MET A 179 -7.75 -7.63 7.76
C MET A 179 -8.40 -7.40 6.38
N THR A 180 -8.02 -6.31 5.73
CA THR A 180 -8.45 -5.97 4.38
C THR A 180 -7.39 -6.39 3.37
N ILE A 181 -7.74 -7.30 2.47
CA ILE A 181 -6.99 -7.48 1.22
C ILE A 181 -7.48 -6.41 0.25
N LEU A 182 -6.55 -5.58 -0.23
CA LEU A 182 -6.77 -4.47 -1.16
C LEU A 182 -6.20 -4.87 -2.53
N PRO A 183 -7.03 -5.35 -3.47
CA PRO A 183 -6.56 -5.61 -4.82
C PRO A 183 -6.07 -4.33 -5.51
N GLY A 184 -4.92 -4.43 -6.17
CA GLY A 184 -4.31 -3.37 -6.97
C GLY A 184 -3.57 -3.91 -8.20
N GLY A 185 -2.97 -3.00 -8.98
CA GLY A 185 -2.27 -3.35 -10.23
C GLY A 185 -3.23 -3.66 -11.38
N GLY A 186 -3.31 -2.77 -12.38
CA GLY A 186 -4.20 -2.96 -13.54
C GLY A 186 -5.70 -2.73 -13.28
N ILE A 187 -6.09 -2.22 -12.11
CA ILE A 187 -7.48 -1.89 -11.79
C ILE A 187 -7.80 -0.46 -12.22
N THR A 188 -8.88 -0.32 -12.98
CA THR A 188 -9.34 0.93 -13.59
C THR A 188 -10.83 1.11 -13.34
N LYS A 189 -11.36 2.31 -13.62
CA LYS A 189 -12.79 2.60 -13.61
C LYS A 189 -13.61 1.60 -14.45
N LEU A 190 -13.02 1.07 -15.54
CA LEU A 190 -13.69 0.17 -16.47
C LEU A 190 -13.89 -1.24 -15.91
N ASN A 191 -12.92 -1.75 -15.15
CA ASN A 191 -12.96 -3.13 -14.63
C ASN A 191 -13.28 -3.22 -13.12
N ALA A 192 -13.23 -2.11 -12.38
CA ALA A 192 -13.35 -2.09 -10.93
C ALA A 192 -14.63 -2.77 -10.41
N ASN A 193 -15.80 -2.48 -11.00
CA ASN A 193 -17.06 -3.09 -10.57
C ASN A 193 -17.06 -4.61 -10.80
N THR A 194 -16.53 -5.06 -11.94
CA THR A 194 -16.43 -6.48 -12.27
C THR A 194 -15.50 -7.21 -11.31
N ILE A 195 -14.32 -6.63 -11.03
CA ILE A 195 -13.33 -7.21 -10.10
C ILE A 195 -13.90 -7.23 -8.68
N ALA A 196 -14.46 -6.12 -8.19
CA ALA A 196 -15.07 -6.05 -6.87
C ALA A 196 -16.16 -7.12 -6.69
N ASN A 197 -17.03 -7.32 -7.68
CA ASN A 197 -18.08 -8.33 -7.62
C ASN A 197 -17.52 -9.76 -7.64
N LYS A 198 -16.49 -10.04 -8.45
CA LYS A 198 -15.85 -11.37 -8.51
C LYS A 198 -15.09 -11.73 -7.24
N LEU A 199 -14.45 -10.76 -6.60
CA LEU A 199 -13.64 -10.96 -5.40
C LEU A 199 -14.45 -10.79 -4.11
N GLY A 200 -15.64 -10.18 -4.17
CA GLY A 200 -16.45 -9.85 -3.00
C GLY A 200 -15.87 -8.71 -2.15
N VAL A 201 -14.95 -7.90 -2.70
CA VAL A 201 -14.29 -6.80 -1.99
C VAL A 201 -15.03 -5.47 -2.14
N ARG A 202 -14.72 -4.54 -1.24
CA ARG A 202 -15.31 -3.19 -1.23
C ARG A 202 -14.27 -2.07 -1.33
N GLU A 203 -13.00 -2.42 -1.34
CA GLU A 203 -11.88 -1.50 -1.49
C GLU A 203 -11.03 -1.96 -2.67
N LEU A 204 -10.61 -1.02 -3.50
CA LEU A 204 -9.74 -1.26 -4.66
C LEU A 204 -8.75 -0.11 -4.79
N HIS A 205 -7.56 -0.44 -5.29
CA HIS A 205 -6.48 0.50 -5.54
C HIS A 205 -6.18 0.59 -7.04
N GLY A 206 -5.90 1.80 -7.56
CA GLY A 206 -5.36 1.94 -8.91
C GLY A 206 -5.08 3.37 -9.36
N THR A 207 -4.19 3.50 -10.34
CA THR A 207 -3.80 4.77 -10.97
C THR A 207 -4.88 5.36 -11.88
N GLN A 208 -5.93 4.59 -12.23
CA GLN A 208 -7.06 5.02 -13.08
C GLN A 208 -8.41 4.58 -12.48
N ILE A 209 -8.52 4.55 -11.16
CA ILE A 209 -9.67 3.97 -10.45
C ILE A 209 -10.98 4.80 -10.54
N VAL A 210 -10.89 6.09 -10.93
CA VAL A 210 -12.04 7.03 -11.02
C VAL A 210 -12.15 7.79 -12.33
#